data_AF-A0A7C1C4B5-F1
#
_entry.id   AF-A0A7C1C4B5-F1
#
_cell.length_a   1.000
_cell.length_b   1.000
_cell.length_c   1.000
_cell.angle_alpha   90.00
_cell.angle_beta   90.00
_cell.angle_gamma   90.00
#
_symmetry.space_group_name_H-M   'P 1'
#
loop_
_entity.id
_entity.type
_entity.pdbx_description
1 polymer ?
#
loop_
_entity_poly.entity_id
_entity_poly.type
_entity_poly.pdbx_seq_one_letter_code
_entity_poly.pdbx_strand_id
1 'polypeptide(L)' 'MNYALVTGGSGGIGSAICIRLAQMGYHVLVHYHSNKEAAGNTLSVIREQGGSGEIVQFNVTDHVAVKTV' A
#
# COMPACT_ATOMS: atom_id res chain seq x y z
N MET A 1 6.92 1.86 -15.97
CA MET A 1 6.57 2.03 -14.54
C MET A 1 5.65 0.88 -14.17
N ASN A 2 6.02 0.05 -13.19
CA ASN A 2 5.19 -1.08 -12.75
C ASN A 2 4.45 -0.71 -11.47
N TYR A 3 3.24 -1.23 -11.30
CA TYR A 3 2.41 -1.00 -10.12
C TYR A 3 2.27 -2.28 -9.31
N ALA A 4 2.21 -2.15 -7.99
CA ALA A 4 1.93 -3.26 -7.09
C ALA A 4 0.92 -2.84 -6.01
N LEU A 5 -0.21 -3.54 -5.95
CA LEU A 5 -1.21 -3.40 -4.90
C LEU A 5 -0.92 -4.42 -3.79
N VAL A 6 -0.76 -3.94 -2.56
CA VAL A 6 -0.57 -4.81 -1.39
C VAL A 6 -1.78 -4.70 -0.48
N THR A 7 -2.67 -5.70 -0.54
CA THR A 7 -3.77 -5.83 0.43
C THR A 7 -3.21 -6.09 1.83
N GLY A 8 -3.78 -5.46 2.85
CA GLY A 8 -3.20 -5.42 4.20
C GLY A 8 -1.86 -4.67 4.29
N GLY A 9 -1.55 -3.77 3.35
CA GLY A 9 -0.29 -3.02 3.29
C GLY A 9 0.01 -2.15 4.52
N SER A 10 -1.00 -1.82 5.33
CA SER A 10 -0.82 -1.11 6.61
C SER A 10 -0.40 -2.00 7.79
N GLY A 11 -0.42 -3.33 7.64
CA GLY A 11 -0.02 -4.30 8.69
C GLY A 11 1.49 -4.56 8.69
N GLY A 12 2.01 -5.25 9.72
CA GLY A 12 3.46 -5.46 9.88
C GLY A 12 4.15 -6.18 8.70
N ILE A 13 3.56 -7.26 8.18
CA ILE A 13 4.11 -7.97 7.01
C ILE A 13 3.84 -7.16 5.73
N GLY A 14 2.63 -6.60 5.60
CA GLY A 14 2.23 -5.83 4.43
C GLY A 14 3.14 -4.61 4.21
N SER A 15 3.49 -3.88 5.27
CA SER A 15 4.35 -2.70 5.17
C SER A 15 5.77 -3.07 4.74
N ALA A 16 6.33 -4.16 5.27
CA ALA A 16 7.64 -4.67 4.84
C ALA A 16 7.64 -5.06 3.35
N ILE A 17 6.56 -5.69 2.87
CA ILE A 17 6.39 -6.02 1.44
C ILE A 17 6.30 -4.74 0.60
N CYS A 18 5.50 -3.75 1.02
CA CYS A 18 5.38 -2.47 0.33
C CYS A 18 6.73 -1.78 0.17
N ILE A 19 7.51 -1.70 1.25
CA ILE A 19 8.85 -1.08 1.23
C ILE A 19 9.77 -1.84 0.28
N ARG A 20 9.77 -3.18 0.33
CA ARG A 20 10.61 -3.99 -0.54
C ARG A 20 10.26 -3.82 -2.02
N LEU A 21 8.97 -3.78 -2.35
CA LEU A 21 8.50 -3.56 -3.73
C LEU A 21 8.89 -2.17 -4.24
N ALA A 22 8.78 -1.14 -3.40
CA ALA A 22 9.21 0.21 -3.74
C ALA A 22 10.72 0.27 -4.04
N GLN A 23 11.55 -0.40 -3.24
CA GLN A 23 13.00 -0.54 -3.50
C GLN A 23 13.32 -1.28 -4.81
N MET A 24 12.41 -2.13 -5.28
CA MET A 24 12.51 -2.81 -6.57
C MET A 24 12.03 -1.94 -7.75
N GLY A 25 11.62 -0.70 -7.51
CA GLY A 25 11.20 0.26 -8.54
C GLY A 25 9.71 0.25 -8.88
N TYR A 26 8.87 -0.36 -8.04
CA TYR A 26 7.42 -0.32 -8.21
C TYR A 26 6.82 0.97 -7.63
N HIS A 27 5.74 1.45 -8.26
CA HIS A 27 4.80 2.36 -7.62
C HIS A 27 3.82 1.54 -6.79
N VAL A 28 3.87 1.69 -5.47
CA VAL A 28 3.15 0.80 -4.54
C VAL A 28 1.84 1.43 -4.09
N LEU A 29 0.74 0.69 -4.26
CA LEU A 29 -0.56 1.03 -3.66
C LEU A 29 -0.68 0.31 -2.32
N VAL A 30 -0.55 1.07 -1.23
CA VAL A 30 -0.63 0.58 0.14
C VAL A 30 -2.10 0.51 0.54
N HIS A 31 -2.70 -0.67 0.44
CA HIS A 31 -4.10 -0.82 0.81
C HIS A 31 -4.29 -0.91 2.34
N TYR A 32 -5.33 -0.26 2.84
CA TYR A 32 -5.82 -0.40 4.21
C TYR A 32 -7.35 -0.48 4.27
N HIS A 33 -7.89 -1.12 5.31
CA HIS A 33 -9.34 -1.13 5.56
C HIS A 33 -9.75 0.01 6.51
N SER A 34 -9.17 0.04 7.71
CA SER A 34 -9.56 0.96 8.80
C SER A 34 -8.41 1.83 9.34
N ASN A 35 -7.16 1.35 9.30
CA ASN A 35 -6.03 2.06 9.90
C ASN A 35 -5.27 2.95 8.89
N LYS A 36 -5.81 4.14 8.62
CA LYS A 36 -5.22 5.13 7.70
C LYS A 36 -3.84 5.61 8.15
N GLU A 37 -3.64 5.77 9.47
CA GLU A 37 -2.36 6.24 10.03
C GLU A 37 -1.24 5.24 9.75
N ALA A 38 -1.46 3.95 9.99
CA ALA A 38 -0.46 2.91 9.71
C ALA A 38 -0.14 2.80 8.20
N ALA A 39 -1.14 3.00 7.33
CA ALA A 39 -0.91 3.09 5.89
C ALA A 39 -0.06 4.33 5.53
N GLY A 40 -0.35 5.47 6.15
CA GLY A 40 0.41 6.71 5.99
C GLY A 40 1.87 6.57 6.43
N ASN A 41 2.12 5.90 7.56
CA ASN A 41 3.47 5.63 8.05
C ASN A 41 4.26 4.76 7.05
N THR A 42 3.61 3.72 6.50
CA THR A 42 4.22 2.88 5.46
C THR A 42 4.58 3.70 4.22
N LEU A 43 3.67 4.56 3.77
CA LEU A 43 3.90 5.45 2.64
C LEU A 43 5.02 6.48 2.90
N SER A 44 5.14 7.01 4.12
CA SER A 44 6.23 7.89 4.52
C SER A 44 7.58 7.20 4.35
N VAL A 45 7.70 5.98 4.89
CA VAL A 45 8.94 5.18 4.77
C VAL A 45 9.30 4.89 3.32
N ILE A 46 8.30 4.57 2.47
CA ILE A 46 8.52 4.38 1.03
C ILE A 46 9.13 5.63 0.41
N ARG A 47 8.56 6.81 0.69
CA ARG A 47 9.00 8.10 0.13
C ARG A 47 10.37 8.52 0.66
N GLU A 48 10.62 8.34 1.95
CA GLU A 48 11.92 8.61 2.60
C GLU A 48 13.05 7.77 1.98
N GLN A 49 12.75 6.57 1.51
CA GLN A 49 13.71 5.70 0.80
C GLN A 49 13.81 5.99 -0.71
N GLY A 50 13.19 7.07 -1.19
CA GLY A 50 13.20 7.44 -2.62
C GLY A 50 12.26 6.59 -3.49
N GLY A 51 11.41 5.78 -2.88
CA GLY A 51 10.39 4.99 -3.56
C GLY A 51 9.15 5.80 -3.92
N SER A 52 8.21 5.17 -4.62
CA SER A 52 6.96 5.79 -5.08
C SER A 52 5.75 4.99 -4.60
N GLY A 53 4.67 5.70 -4.23
CA GLY A 53 3.43 5.04 -3.84
C GLY A 53 2.32 6.00 -3.39
N GLU A 54 1.19 5.40 -3.09
CA GLU A 54 -0.02 6.04 -2.55
C GLU A 54 -0.78 5.08 -1.62
N ILE A 55 -1.70 5.62 -0.81
CA ILE A 55 -2.57 4.81 0.05
C ILE A 55 -3.93 4.64 -0.60
N VAL A 56 -4.50 3.45 -0.47
CA VAL A 56 -5.82 3.12 -1.05
C VAL A 56 -6.70 2.48 0.01
N GLN A 57 -7.96 2.91 0.12
CA GLN A 57 -8.88 2.38 1.11
C GLN A 57 -10.02 1.61 0.45
N PHE A 58 -10.19 0.35 0.85
CA PHE A 58 -11.41 -0.40 0.59
C PHE A 58 -11.52 -1.58 1.55
N ASN A 59 -12.69 -2.22 1.56
CA ASN A 59 -12.85 -3.51 2.20
C ASN A 59 -12.65 -4.62 1.16
N VAL A 60 -11.63 -5.46 1.32
CA VAL A 60 -11.37 -6.59 0.41
C VAL A 60 -12.50 -7.63 0.37
N THR A 61 -13.36 -7.67 1.39
CA THR A 61 -14.53 -8.58 1.42
C THR A 61 -15.76 -7.99 0.73
N ASP A 62 -15.73 -6.72 0.33
CA ASP A 62 -16.80 -6.07 -0.42
C ASP A 62 -16.49 -6.15 -1.93
N HIS A 63 -17.18 -7.06 -2.61
CA HIS A 63 -16.99 -7.29 -4.04
C HIS A 63 -17.27 -6.06 -4.91
N VAL A 64 -18.19 -5.19 -4.50
CA VAL A 64 -18.49 -3.97 -5.25
C VAL A 64 -17.33 -3.01 -5.09
N ALA A 65 -16.90 -2.77 -3.85
CA ALA A 65 -15.78 -1.88 -3.56
C ALA A 65 -14.49 -2.31 -4.29
N VAL A 66 -14.15 -3.61 -4.29
CA VAL A 66 -12.96 -4.14 -4.97
C VAL A 66 -12.98 -3.88 -6.49
N LYS A 67 -14.15 -3.86 -7.14
CA LYS A 67 -14.26 -3.63 -8.58
C LYS A 67 -14.18 -2.17 -8.99
N THR A 68 -14.38 -1.24 -8.06
CA THR A 68 -14.53 0.20 -8.35
C THR A 68 -13.36 1.05 -7.85
N VAL A 69 -12.36 0.42 -7.23
CA VAL A 69 -11.12 1.05 -6.77
C VAL A 69 -10.18 1.33 -7.93
#